data_AF-A0A4S0IL84-F1
#
_entry.id   AF-A0A4S0IL84-F1
#
_cell.length_a   1.000
_cell.length_b   1.000
_cell.length_c   1.000
_cell.angle_alpha   90.00
_cell.angle_beta   90.00
_cell.angle_gamma   90.00
#
_symmetry.space_group_name_H-M   'P 1'
#
loop_
_entity.id
_entity.type
_entity.pdbx_description
1 polymer ?
#
loop_
_entity_poly.entity_id
_entity_poly.type
_entity_poly.pdbx_seq_one_letter_code
_entity_poly.pdbx_strand_id
1 'polypeptide(L)' 'AAFSATDFRADLKKFDVPTLVIHGDDDQIVPIDISGRQSAKLIKGARLIVYPGAPHGLTDTHKDKVNQDLLTFLQEK' A
#
# COMPACT_ATOMS: atom_id res chain seq x y z
N ALA A 1 -14.85 0.25 15.55
CA ALA A 1 -13.92 -0.91 15.59
C ALA A 1 -13.43 -1.36 14.21
N ALA A 2 -14.17 -1.10 13.11
CA ALA A 2 -13.82 -1.60 11.77
C ALA A 2 -12.39 -1.27 11.30
N PHE A 3 -11.87 -0.09 11.64
CA PHE A 3 -10.54 0.36 11.22
C PHE A 3 -9.38 -0.53 11.70
N SER A 4 -9.39 -0.99 12.95
CA SER A 4 -8.26 -1.71 13.56
C SER A 4 -8.54 -3.17 13.90
N ALA A 5 -9.81 -3.58 13.98
CA ALA A 5 -10.20 -4.91 14.45
C ALA A 5 -10.65 -5.87 13.33
N THR A 6 -10.73 -5.39 12.08
CA THR A 6 -11.11 -6.24 10.94
C THR A 6 -9.89 -6.94 10.38
N ASP A 7 -9.97 -8.26 10.22
CA ASP A 7 -8.87 -9.08 9.71
C ASP A 7 -9.09 -9.45 8.24
N PHE A 8 -8.32 -8.82 7.35
CA PHE A 8 -8.35 -9.09 5.91
C PHE A 8 -7.28 -10.09 5.43
N ARG A 9 -6.50 -10.70 6.33
CA ARG A 9 -5.34 -11.55 5.94
C ARG A 9 -5.75 -12.74 5.06
N ALA A 10 -6.94 -13.30 5.27
CA ALA A 10 -7.46 -14.39 4.43
C ALA A 10 -7.90 -13.91 3.05
N ASP A 11 -8.38 -12.67 2.93
CA ASP A 11 -8.86 -12.09 1.68
C ASP A 11 -7.72 -11.63 0.77
N LEU A 12 -6.66 -11.05 1.35
CA LEU A 12 -5.46 -10.64 0.60
C LEU A 12 -4.82 -11.79 -0.18
N LYS A 13 -4.91 -13.02 0.35
CA LYS A 13 -4.39 -14.22 -0.32
C LYS A 13 -5.19 -14.65 -1.55
N LYS A 14 -6.43 -14.16 -1.69
CA LYS A 14 -7.32 -14.49 -2.80
C LYS A 14 -7.08 -13.63 -4.03
N PHE A 15 -6.29 -12.57 -3.91
CA PHE A 15 -6.02 -11.65 -5.01
C PHE A 15 -5.25 -12.39 -6.11
N ASP A 16 -5.81 -12.37 -7.31
CA ASP A 16 -5.31 -13.05 -8.52
C ASP A 16 -5.01 -12.06 -9.67
N VAL A 17 -5.04 -10.76 -9.37
CA VAL A 17 -4.77 -9.66 -10.30
C VAL A 17 -3.49 -8.89 -9.92
N PRO A 18 -2.84 -8.18 -10.86
CA PRO A 18 -1.74 -7.28 -10.54
C PRO A 18 -2.12 -6.32 -9.41
N THR A 19 -1.25 -6.20 -8.42
CA THR A 19 -1.53 -5.39 -7.22
C THR A 19 -0.35 -4.49 -6.88
N LEU A 20 -0.65 -3.23 -6.59
CA LEU A 20 0.29 -2.24 -6.10
C LEU A 20 -0.06 -1.85 -4.66
N VAL A 21 0.95 -1.83 -3.79
CA VAL A 21 0.88 -1.27 -2.44
C VAL A 21 1.82 -0.06 -2.38
N ILE A 22 1.30 1.10 -1.99
CA ILE A 22 2.10 2.32 -1.75
C ILE A 22 1.93 2.73 -0.29
N HIS A 23 3.04 2.96 0.42
CA HIS A 23 3.00 3.32 1.85
C HIS A 23 4.14 4.27 2.23
N GLY A 24 3.87 5.30 3.01
CA GLY A 24 4.91 6.08 3.70
C GLY A 24 5.48 5.33 4.90
N ASP A 25 6.82 5.33 5.08
CA ASP A 25 7.41 4.62 6.23
C ASP A 25 7.34 5.41 7.55
N ASP A 26 6.98 6.70 7.50
CA ASP A 26 6.70 7.54 8.67
C ASP A 26 5.18 7.69 8.93
N ASP A 27 4.38 6.73 8.47
CA ASP A 27 2.96 6.67 8.77
C ASP A 27 2.70 6.37 10.25
N GLN A 28 2.39 7.43 11.00
CA GLN A 28 2.10 7.38 12.44
C GLN A 28 0.71 6.81 12.79
N ILE A 29 -0.16 6.61 11.80
CA ILE A 29 -1.53 6.10 12.02
C ILE A 29 -1.58 4.59 11.74
N VAL A 30 -0.93 4.15 10.66
CA VAL A 30 -0.90 2.77 10.21
C VAL A 30 0.57 2.35 9.98
N PRO A 31 1.23 1.76 11.00
CA PRO A 31 2.66 1.44 10.91
C PRO A 31 2.97 0.45 9.80
N ILE A 32 3.92 0.80 8.92
CA ILE A 32 4.18 0.10 7.66
C ILE A 32 4.54 -1.39 7.82
N ASP A 33 5.28 -1.75 8.87
CA ASP A 33 5.82 -3.11 9.04
C ASP A 33 4.75 -4.16 9.37
N ILE A 34 3.67 -3.73 10.03
CA ILE A 34 2.52 -4.58 10.36
C ILE A 34 1.36 -4.42 9.36
N SER A 35 1.50 -3.53 8.38
CA SER A 35 0.46 -3.19 7.40
C SER A 35 0.98 -3.34 5.97
N GLY A 36 1.43 -2.27 5.31
CA GLY A 36 1.83 -2.25 3.90
C GLY A 36 2.82 -3.36 3.52
N ARG A 37 3.83 -3.62 4.37
CA ARG A 37 4.78 -4.74 4.12
C ARG A 37 4.13 -6.11 4.25
N GLN A 38 3.22 -6.29 5.22
CA GLN A 38 2.49 -7.56 5.37
C GLN A 38 1.53 -7.78 4.21
N SER A 39 0.80 -6.73 3.80
CA SER A 39 -0.11 -6.80 2.65
C SER A 39 0.64 -7.21 1.38
N ALA A 40 1.76 -6.55 1.06
CA ALA A 40 2.56 -6.90 -0.11
C ALA A 40 3.16 -8.31 -0.03
N LYS A 41 3.49 -8.80 1.18
CA LYS A 41 3.98 -10.18 1.38
C LYS A 41 2.87 -11.24 1.22
N LEU A 42 1.63 -10.92 1.58
CA LEU A 42 0.50 -11.85 1.52
C LEU A 42 -0.13 -11.95 0.13
N ILE A 43 -0.09 -10.87 -0.65
CA ILE A 43 -0.64 -10.82 -2.01
C ILE A 43 0.41 -11.35 -2.99
N LYS A 44 0.06 -12.40 -3.74
CA LYS A 44 0.98 -13.02 -4.71
C LYS A 44 1.34 -12.03 -5.83
N GLY A 45 2.62 -11.71 -5.95
CA GLY A 45 3.13 -10.84 -7.02
C GLY A 45 2.84 -9.35 -6.81
N ALA A 46 2.46 -8.92 -5.60
CA ALA A 46 2.27 -7.51 -5.33
C ALA A 46 3.60 -6.73 -5.41
N ARG A 47 3.52 -5.53 -6.00
CA ARG A 47 4.60 -4.53 -5.96
C ARG A 47 4.41 -3.64 -4.75
N LEU A 48 5.48 -3.42 -3.98
CA LEU A 48 5.50 -2.48 -2.87
C LEU A 48 6.36 -1.26 -3.23
N ILE A 49 5.80 -0.07 -3.10
CA ILE A 49 6.55 1.20 -3.15
C ILE A 49 6.49 1.83 -1.76
N VAL A 50 7.66 2.13 -1.21
CA VAL A 50 7.80 2.81 0.08
C VAL A 50 8.23 4.25 -0.18
N TYR A 51 7.57 5.21 0.48
CA TYR A 51 7.93 6.62 0.43
C TYR A 51 8.68 6.99 1.72
N PRO A 52 10.01 7.17 1.66
CA PRO A 52 10.79 7.49 2.84
C PRO A 52 10.38 8.83 3.47
N GLY A 53 10.15 8.83 4.77
CA GLY A 53 9.72 9.98 5.58
C GLY A 53 8.28 10.45 5.29
N ALA A 54 7.49 9.73 4.49
CA ALA A 54 6.16 10.18 4.14
C ALA A 54 5.11 9.77 5.21
N PRO A 55 4.14 10.64 5.52
CA PRO A 55 3.10 10.37 6.51
C PRO A 55 1.95 9.55 5.91
N HIS A 56 0.92 9.27 6.73
CA HIS A 56 -0.32 8.62 6.30
C HIS A 56 -1.00 9.32 5.10
N GLY A 57 -1.03 10.67 5.14
CA GLY A 57 -1.67 11.52 4.13
C GLY A 57 -0.87 11.70 2.83
N LEU A 58 -0.28 10.63 2.30
CA LEU A 58 0.58 10.66 1.11
C LEU A 58 -0.14 11.16 -0.16
N THR A 59 -1.46 10.95 -0.25
CA THR A 59 -2.28 11.41 -1.38
C THR A 59 -2.44 12.94 -1.44
N ASP A 60 -2.17 13.65 -0.35
CA ASP A 60 -2.15 15.12 -0.32
C ASP A 60 -0.72 15.68 -0.26
N THR A 61 0.11 15.15 0.65
CA THR A 61 1.48 15.64 0.86
C THR A 61 2.43 15.30 -0.29
N HIS A 62 2.22 14.18 -0.98
CA HIS A 62 3.07 13.67 -2.05
C HIS A 62 2.26 13.38 -3.34
N LYS A 63 1.18 14.15 -3.55
CA LYS A 63 0.16 13.92 -4.58
C LYS A 63 0.74 13.66 -5.97
N ASP A 64 1.73 14.44 -6.40
CA ASP A 64 2.29 14.33 -7.75
C ASP A 64 3.02 13.01 -7.95
N LYS A 65 3.81 12.60 -6.95
CA LYS A 65 4.52 11.32 -6.97
C LYS A 65 3.54 10.14 -6.92
N VAL A 66 2.54 10.20 -6.03
CA VAL A 66 1.48 9.17 -5.94
C VAL A 66 0.73 9.04 -7.26
N ASN A 67 0.32 10.15 -7.85
CA ASN A 67 -0.38 10.14 -9.14
C ASN A 67 0.50 9.55 -10.25
N GLN A 68 1.79 9.89 -10.28
CA GLN A 68 2.72 9.34 -11.27
C GLN A 68 2.93 7.82 -11.10
N ASP A 69 3.11 7.34 -9.86
CA ASP A 69 3.31 5.91 -9.59
C ASP A 69 2.04 5.10 -9.92
N LEU A 70 0.86 5.65 -9.63
CA LEU A 70 -0.43 5.07 -10.01
C LEU A 70 -0.59 5.01 -11.54
N LEU A 71 -0.35 6.12 -12.25
CA LEU A 71 -0.43 6.15 -13.71
C LEU A 71 0.55 5.17 -14.36
N THR A 72 1.77 5.07 -13.83
CA THR A 72 2.78 4.12 -14.31
C THR A 72 2.28 2.69 -14.16
N PHE A 73 1.76 2.33 -12.99
CA PHE A 73 1.18 1.00 -12.76
C PHE A 73 0.00 0.69 -13.68
N LEU A 74 -0.89 1.65 -13.92
CA LEU A 74 -2.04 1.47 -14.81
C LEU A 74 -1.67 1.31 -16.29
N GLN A 75 -0.48 1.79 -16.69
CA GLN A 75 0.02 1.69 -18.06
C GLN A 75 0.81 0.39 -18.33
N GLU A 76 1.21 -0.32 -17.29
CA GLU A 76 1.82 -1.64 -17.39
C GLU A 76 0.75 -2.64 -17.89
N LYS A 77 0.98 -3.21 -19.08
CA LYS A 77 0.08 -4.16 -19.73
C LYS A 77 0.17 -5.56 -19.13
#